data_AF-E3CAQ6-F1
#
_entry.id   AF-E3CAQ6-F1
#
_cell.length_a   1.000
_cell.length_b   1.000
_cell.length_c   1.000
_cell.angle_alpha   90.00
_cell.angle_beta   90.00
_cell.angle_gamma   90.00
#
_symmetry.space_group_name_H-M   'P 1'
#
loop_
_entity.id
_entity.type
_entity.pdbx_description
1 polymer ?
#
loop_
_entity_poly.entity_id
_entity_poly.type
_entity_poly.pdbx_seq_one_letter_code
_entity_poly.pdbx_strand_id
1 'polypeptide(L)' 'MDWVAFVKTMFSLGNEVSGYVNVVITPEQYKEITGKDYVAA' A
#
# COMPACT_ATOMS: atom_id res chain seq x y z
N MET A 1 3.95 12.27 9.95
CA MET A 1 3.10 12.04 8.78
C MET A 1 2.63 10.60 8.84
N ASP A 2 1.34 10.33 8.76
CA ASP A 2 0.82 8.96 8.75
C ASP A 2 0.88 8.40 7.31
N TRP A 3 1.87 7.56 7.06
CA TRP A 3 2.10 6.97 5.74
C TRP A 3 1.01 6.00 5.32
N VAL A 4 0.37 5.31 6.25
CA VAL A 4 -0.73 4.38 5.93
C VAL A 4 -1.94 5.16 5.44
N ALA A 5 -2.25 6.30 6.08
CA ALA A 5 -3.32 7.19 5.61
C ALA A 5 -3.03 7.73 4.20
N PHE A 6 -1.79 8.15 3.93
CA PHE A 6 -1.38 8.60 2.60
C PHE A 6 -1.57 7.49 1.53
N VAL A 7 -1.08 6.27 1.80
CA VAL A 7 -1.18 5.16 0.83
C VAL A 7 -2.63 4.74 0.60
N LYS A 8 -3.49 4.77 1.65
CA LYS A 8 -4.94 4.56 1.50
C LYS A 8 -5.57 5.59 0.57
N THR A 9 -5.20 6.87 0.69
CA THR A 9 -5.67 7.92 -0.22
C THR A 9 -5.21 7.64 -1.65
N MET A 10 -3.93 7.33 -1.88
CA MET A 10 -3.41 7.01 -3.21
C MET A 10 -4.14 5.83 -3.85
N PHE A 11 -4.39 4.77 -3.09
CA PHE A 11 -5.15 3.61 -3.56
C PHE A 11 -6.60 3.96 -3.87
N SER A 12 -7.27 4.76 -3.02
CA SER A 12 -8.65 5.21 -3.26
C SER A 12 -8.80 6.07 -4.53
N LEU A 13 -7.71 6.74 -4.95
CA LEU A 13 -7.61 7.50 -6.19
C LEU A 13 -7.26 6.63 -7.41
N GLY A 14 -7.15 5.31 -7.23
CA GLY A 14 -6.88 4.35 -8.30
C GLY A 14 -5.39 4.15 -8.62
N ASN A 15 -4.47 4.67 -7.80
CA ASN A 15 -3.04 4.49 -8.04
C ASN A 15 -2.58 3.10 -7.57
N GLU A 16 -1.60 2.54 -8.28
CA GLU A 16 -0.86 1.38 -7.81
C GLU A 16 0.00 1.75 -6.60
N VAL A 17 -0.04 0.90 -5.57
CA VAL A 17 0.63 1.16 -4.28
C VAL A 17 1.69 0.12 -3.91
N SER A 18 2.00 -0.81 -4.83
CA SER A 18 3.01 -1.87 -4.64
C SER A 18 4.41 -1.28 -4.35
N GLY A 19 4.78 -0.17 -4.99
CA GLY A 19 6.06 0.53 -4.78
C GLY A 19 6.23 1.17 -3.40
N TYR A 20 5.19 1.23 -2.57
CA TYR A 20 5.28 1.72 -1.18
C TYR A 20 5.61 0.60 -0.18
N VAL A 21 5.52 -0.67 -0.60
CA VAL A 21 5.79 -1.83 0.25
C VAL A 21 7.29 -1.93 0.54
N ASN A 22 7.63 -2.16 1.81
CA ASN A 22 9.00 -2.13 2.36
C ASN A 22 9.69 -0.75 2.32
N VAL A 23 8.97 0.31 1.91
CA VAL A 23 9.44 1.70 1.97
C VAL A 23 8.71 2.44 3.09
N VAL A 24 7.38 2.42 3.05
CA VAL A 24 6.52 3.15 4.00
C VAL A 24 5.34 2.34 4.53
N ILE A 25 5.04 1.18 3.93
CA ILE A 25 4.06 0.20 4.44
C ILE A 25 4.62 -1.22 4.38
N THR A 26 4.09 -2.14 5.20
CA THR A 26 4.45 -3.56 5.18
C THR A 26 3.60 -4.36 4.17
N PRO A 27 4.01 -5.59 3.80
CA PRO A 27 3.18 -6.49 2.99
C PRO A 27 1.79 -6.78 3.60
N GLU A 28 1.69 -6.88 4.93
CA GLU A 28 0.42 -7.06 5.63
C GLU A 28 -0.48 -5.84 5.47
N GLN A 29 0.08 -4.64 5.64
CA GLN A 29 -0.65 -3.39 5.44
C GLN A 29 -1.09 -3.23 3.98
N TYR A 30 -0.27 -3.65 3.02
CA TYR A 30 -0.65 -3.68 1.61
C TYR A 30 -1.87 -4.59 1.38
N LYS A 31 -1.89 -5.77 2.02
CA LYS A 31 -3.04 -6.69 1.96
C LYS A 31 -4.29 -6.08 2.59
N GLU A 32 -4.16 -5.41 3.73
CA GLU A 32 -5.28 -4.70 4.37
C GLU A 32 -5.85 -3.57 3.49
N ILE A 33 -5.00 -2.84 2.78
CA ILE A 33 -5.41 -1.71 1.93
C ILE A 33 -6.06 -2.19 0.63
N THR A 34 -5.46 -3.20 -0.02
CA THR A 34 -5.80 -3.58 -1.40
C THR A 34 -6.62 -4.86 -1.51
N GLY A 35 -6.67 -5.68 -0.45
CA GLY A 35 -7.21 -7.03 -0.47
C GLY A 35 -6.34 -8.05 -1.22
N LYS A 36 -5.12 -7.68 -1.62
CA LYS A 36 -4.21 -8.53 -2.42
C LYS A 36 -2.95 -8.85 -1.64
N ASP A 37 -2.44 -10.07 -1.80
CA ASP A 37 -1.10 -10.40 -1.31
C ASP A 37 -0.05 -9.59 -2.10
N TYR A 38 0.96 -9.10 -1.39
CA TYR A 38 2.10 -8.44 -2.03
C TYR A 38 2.97 -9.50 -2.71
N VAL A 39 3.23 -9.30 -4.01
CA VAL A 39 4.18 -10.09 -4.79
C VAL A 39 5.31 -9.15 -5.16
N ALA A 40 6.52 -9.44 -4.69
CA ALA A 40 7.70 -8.72 -5.13
C ALA A 40 7.89 -8.95 -6.64
N ALA A 41 8.02 -7.86 -7.39
CA ALA A 41 8.36 -7.88 -8.81
C ALA A 41 9.84 -8.25 -9.03
#